data_AF-A0A250XHC9-F1
#
_entry.id   AF-A0A250XHC9-F1
#
_cell.length_a   1.000
_cell.length_b   1.000
_cell.length_c   1.000
_cell.angle_alpha   90.00
_cell.angle_beta   90.00
_cell.angle_gamma   90.00
#
_symmetry.space_group_name_H-M   'P 1'
#
loop_
_entity.id
_entity.type
_entity.pdbx_description
1 polymer ?
#
loop_
_entity_poly.entity_id
_entity_poly.type
_entity_poly.pdbx_seq_one_letter_code
_entity_poly.pdbx_strand_id
1 'polypeptide(L)'
;MFTEISCVCGTFESVVCLVWNGFNVIHESESCLASLDLGFQPSMARSTRPAKFVNVLIADNYADSKVASTFMVYQEHCGDKGASWVDVVVLSGATHTEKSRLFVNFEGWVQQTPMAVPLVGDAHD
;
A
#
# COMPACT_ATOMS: atom_id res chain seq x y z
N MET A 1 -14.33 0.78 10.95
CA MET A 1 -14.02 -0.57 10.42
C MET A 1 -14.06 -1.62 11.52
N PHE A 2 -13.21 -1.57 12.56
CA PHE A 2 -13.22 -2.58 13.65
C PHE A 2 -14.56 -2.75 14.37
N THR A 3 -15.33 -1.68 14.57
CA THR A 3 -16.66 -1.72 15.21
C THR A 3 -17.73 -2.41 14.38
N GLU A 4 -17.66 -2.34 13.05
CA GLU A 4 -18.63 -2.99 12.16
C GLU A 4 -18.37 -4.50 12.04
N ILE A 5 -17.09 -4.90 12.01
CA ILE A 5 -16.68 -6.31 11.99
C ILE A 5 -17.16 -7.04 13.25
N SER A 6 -17.07 -6.39 14.41
CA SER A 6 -17.59 -6.95 15.67
C SER A 6 -19.11 -7.15 15.65
N CYS A 7 -19.85 -6.30 14.95
CA CYS A 7 -21.31 -6.39 14.82
C CYS A 7 -21.71 -7.55 13.89
N VAL A 8 -21.00 -7.74 12.78
CA VAL A 8 -21.23 -8.86 11.85
C VAL A 8 -20.92 -10.20 12.52
N CYS A 9 -19.84 -10.29 13.29
CA CYS A 9 -19.47 -11.51 14.00
C CYS A 9 -20.51 -11.88 15.08
N GLY A 10 -21.12 -10.89 15.75
CA GLY A 10 -22.22 -11.11 16.69
C GLY A 10 -23.55 -11.49 16.04
N THR A 11 -23.71 -11.26 14.74
CA THR A 11 -24.93 -11.60 13.99
C THR A 11 -24.94 -13.06 13.52
N PHE A 12 -23.76 -13.65 13.30
CA PHE A 12 -23.61 -15.03 12.81
C PHE A 12 -22.76 -15.85 13.78
N GLU A 13 -23.42 -16.34 14.84
CA GLU A 13 -22.83 -17.02 16.01
C GLU A 13 -21.98 -18.27 15.68
N SER A 14 -22.08 -18.81 14.45
CA SER A 14 -21.39 -20.02 14.00
C SER A 14 -20.32 -19.82 12.92
N VAL A 15 -19.98 -18.57 12.56
CA VAL A 15 -19.01 -18.29 11.47
C VAL A 15 -17.56 -18.42 11.94
N VAL A 16 -17.29 -18.12 13.20
CA VAL A 16 -15.96 -18.26 13.83
C VAL A 16 -16.07 -19.23 14.98
N CYS A 17 -15.59 -20.45 14.77
CA CYS A 17 -15.56 -21.54 15.74
C CYS A 17 -14.10 -21.91 16.05
N LEU A 18 -13.85 -22.61 17.16
CA LEU A 18 -12.50 -22.99 17.59
C LEU A 18 -11.71 -23.80 16.54
N VAL A 19 -12.39 -24.48 15.64
CA VAL A 19 -11.80 -25.35 14.61
C VAL A 19 -11.89 -24.72 13.20
N TRP A 20 -12.67 -23.64 13.04
CA TRP A 20 -12.96 -23.07 11.72
C TRP A 20 -13.19 -21.57 11.79
N ASN A 21 -12.45 -20.80 10.97
CA ASN A 21 -12.68 -19.39 10.77
C ASN A 21 -13.22 -19.15 9.36
N GLY A 22 -14.53 -18.89 9.24
CA GLY A 22 -15.19 -18.56 7.98
C GLY A 22 -15.20 -17.07 7.66
N PHE A 23 -14.71 -16.22 8.55
CA PHE A 23 -14.67 -14.77 8.34
C PHE A 23 -13.34 -14.38 7.68
N ASN A 24 -13.40 -13.98 6.42
CA ASN A 24 -12.25 -13.50 5.66
C ASN A 24 -12.59 -12.17 5.00
N VAL A 25 -11.59 -11.28 4.89
CA VAL A 25 -11.69 -10.02 4.17
C VAL A 25 -10.74 -10.09 2.99
N ILE A 26 -11.27 -9.91 1.78
CA ILE A 26 -10.46 -9.85 0.57
C ILE A 26 -10.07 -8.38 0.34
N HIS A 27 -8.76 -8.14 0.20
CA HIS A 27 -8.22 -6.84 -0.16
C HIS A 27 -8.01 -6.78 -1.68
N GLU A 28 -8.09 -5.61 -2.28
CA GLU A 28 -7.88 -5.45 -3.74
C GLU A 28 -6.42 -5.16 -4.11
N SER A 29 -5.58 -4.77 -3.13
CA SER A 29 -4.21 -4.31 -3.36
C SER A 29 -3.20 -5.13 -2.54
N GLU A 30 -2.12 -5.56 -3.20
CA GLU A 30 -1.08 -6.41 -2.60
C GLU A 30 -0.27 -5.71 -1.50
N SER A 31 -0.07 -4.39 -1.61
CA SER A 31 0.68 -3.62 -0.60
C SER A 31 -0.12 -3.39 0.68
N CYS A 32 -1.45 -3.50 0.61
CA CYS A 32 -2.31 -3.20 1.75
C CYS A 32 -2.10 -4.18 2.90
N LEU A 33 -2.03 -5.48 2.62
CA LEU A 33 -1.85 -6.51 3.66
C LEU A 33 -0.51 -6.38 4.38
N ALA A 34 0.58 -6.33 3.61
CA ALA A 34 1.91 -6.14 4.18
C ALA A 34 2.02 -4.82 4.96
N SER A 35 1.35 -3.76 4.51
CA SER A 35 1.32 -2.49 5.25
C SER A 35 0.60 -2.60 6.59
N LEU A 36 -0.51 -3.34 6.64
CA LEU A 36 -1.27 -3.58 7.86
C LEU A 36 -0.49 -4.47 8.85
N ASP A 37 0.21 -5.49 8.35
CA ASP A 37 1.10 -6.35 9.16
C ASP A 37 2.25 -5.56 9.79
N LEU A 38 2.80 -4.58 9.04
CA LEU A 38 3.82 -3.66 9.55
C LEU A 38 3.26 -2.58 10.48
N GLY A 39 1.93 -2.51 10.65
CA GLY A 39 1.28 -1.45 11.43
C GLY A 39 1.32 -0.09 10.77
N PHE A 40 1.51 -0.03 9.44
CA PHE A 40 1.48 1.20 8.65
C PHE A 40 0.03 1.68 8.49
N GLN A 41 -0.51 2.22 9.57
CA GLN A 41 -1.86 2.76 9.64
C GLN A 41 -1.77 4.29 9.82
N PRO A 42 -2.58 5.07 9.11
CA PRO A 42 -2.70 6.50 9.41
C PRO A 42 -3.20 6.66 10.85
N SER A 43 -2.53 7.50 11.65
CA SER A 43 -3.02 7.85 12.97
C SER A 43 -4.42 8.45 12.85
N MET A 44 -5.36 8.06 13.72
CA MET A 44 -6.73 8.60 13.74
C MET A 44 -6.77 10.14 13.78
N ALA A 45 -5.74 10.75 14.37
CA ALA A 45 -5.43 12.14 14.13
C ALA A 45 -4.84 12.28 12.72
N ARG A 46 -5.71 12.33 11.70
CA ARG A 46 -5.32 12.87 10.40
C ARG A 46 -4.77 14.25 10.70
N SER A 47 -3.47 14.49 10.47
CA SER A 47 -2.83 15.76 10.79
C SER A 47 -3.69 16.88 10.20
N THR A 48 -4.35 17.66 11.07
CA THR A 48 -5.15 18.82 10.67
C THR A 48 -4.27 19.92 10.06
N ARG A 49 -2.96 19.79 10.23
CA ARG A 49 -1.96 20.65 9.58
C ARG A 49 -1.56 20.04 8.23
N PRO A 50 -1.46 20.87 7.18
CA PRO A 50 -0.92 20.43 5.90
C PRO A 50 0.50 19.90 6.12
N ALA A 51 0.79 18.72 5.58
CA ALA A 51 2.13 18.16 5.61
C ALA A 51 3.09 19.10 4.86
N LYS A 52 4.32 19.28 5.33
CA LYS A 52 5.32 20.08 4.59
C LYS A 52 6.02 19.29 3.50
N PHE A 53 6.06 17.97 3.68
CA PHE A 53 6.69 17.00 2.79
C PHE A 53 5.79 15.78 2.66
N VAL A 54 5.61 15.29 1.44
CA VAL A 54 4.89 14.04 1.16
C VAL A 54 5.73 13.21 0.21
N ASN A 55 6.03 11.97 0.62
CA ASN A 55 6.61 10.97 -0.26
C ASN A 55 5.49 10.06 -0.75
N VAL A 56 5.23 10.08 -2.05
CA VAL A 56 4.26 9.23 -2.73
C VAL A 56 5.03 8.09 -3.35
N LEU A 57 4.83 6.87 -2.85
CA LEU A 57 5.51 5.66 -3.34
C LEU A 57 4.51 4.79 -4.09
N ILE A 58 4.66 4.67 -5.42
CA ILE A 58 3.88 3.80 -6.31
C ILE A 58 2.38 3.83 -5.95
N ALA A 59 1.84 5.05 -5.80
CA ALA A 59 0.47 5.28 -5.41
C ALA A 59 -0.21 6.15 -6.45
N ASP A 60 -0.99 5.49 -7.31
CA ASP A 60 -1.57 6.11 -8.51
C ASP A 60 -3.01 6.60 -8.24
N ASN A 61 -3.66 6.06 -7.20
CA ASN A 61 -5.05 6.32 -6.83
C ASN A 61 -5.18 7.29 -5.65
N TYR A 62 -4.56 8.46 -5.71
CA TYR A 62 -4.82 9.53 -4.74
C TYR A 62 -5.73 10.60 -5.34
N ALA A 63 -6.71 11.08 -4.55
CA ALA A 63 -7.64 12.10 -5.03
C ALA A 63 -6.93 13.45 -5.24
N ASP A 64 -7.13 14.02 -6.44
CA ASP A 64 -6.55 15.25 -7.03
C ASP A 64 -6.67 16.55 -6.21
N SER A 65 -7.09 16.49 -4.95
CA SER A 65 -7.21 17.67 -4.10
C SER A 65 -5.82 18.14 -3.65
N LYS A 66 -5.14 18.84 -4.57
CA LYS A 66 -4.09 19.84 -4.39
C LYS A 66 -3.66 20.03 -2.93
N VAL A 67 -2.61 19.34 -2.53
CA VAL A 67 -1.82 19.74 -1.37
C VAL A 67 -0.95 20.93 -1.81
N ALA A 68 -1.58 22.08 -2.08
CA ALA A 68 -1.02 23.22 -2.81
C ALA A 68 0.19 23.93 -2.16
N SER A 69 0.70 23.42 -1.03
CA SER A 69 1.75 24.04 -0.24
C SER A 69 2.75 23.03 0.32
N THR A 70 2.91 21.88 -0.33
CA THR A 70 3.66 20.74 0.20
C THR A 70 4.65 20.27 -0.85
N PHE A 71 5.90 20.07 -0.44
CA PHE A 71 6.91 19.50 -1.31
C PHE A 71 6.63 18.01 -1.50
N MET A 72 6.30 17.60 -2.72
CA MET A 72 5.95 16.22 -3.04
C MET A 72 7.04 15.55 -3.85
N VAL A 73 7.49 14.39 -3.37
CA VAL A 73 8.39 13.49 -4.08
C VAL A 73 7.60 12.27 -4.50
N TYR A 74 7.70 11.91 -5.76
CA TYR A 74 7.06 10.73 -6.31
C TYR A 74 8.10 9.69 -6.72
N GLN A 75 7.97 8.48 -6.19
CA GLN A 75 8.86 7.36 -6.43
C GLN A 75 8.09 6.26 -7.13
N GLU A 76 8.45 5.99 -8.38
CA GLU A 76 7.76 5.01 -9.21
C GLU A 76 8.68 4.35 -10.24
N HIS A 77 8.15 3.32 -10.90
CA HIS A 77 8.80 2.61 -11.99
C HIS A 77 8.15 2.89 -13.35
N CYS A 78 6.85 3.24 -13.38
CA CYS A 78 6.09 3.52 -14.58
C CYS A 78 5.53 4.94 -14.46
N GLY A 79 5.89 5.86 -15.35
CA GLY A 79 5.46 7.26 -15.27
C GLY A 79 3.97 7.44 -15.55
N ASP A 80 3.14 7.38 -14.51
CA ASP A 80 1.69 7.57 -14.61
C ASP A 80 1.25 8.98 -14.17
N LYS A 81 -0.07 9.22 -14.06
CA LYS A 81 -0.70 10.50 -13.70
C LYS A 81 -0.09 11.16 -12.46
N GLY A 82 0.36 10.36 -11.49
CA GLY A 82 1.03 10.86 -10.28
C GLY A 82 2.27 11.70 -10.56
N ALA A 83 2.98 11.45 -11.67
CA ALA A 83 4.20 12.16 -12.06
C ALA A 83 3.93 13.61 -12.47
N SER A 84 2.74 13.88 -13.01
CA SER A 84 2.42 15.19 -13.56
C SER A 84 2.12 16.24 -12.48
N TRP A 85 1.90 15.81 -11.23
CA TRP A 85 1.38 16.66 -10.16
C TRP A 85 2.33 16.90 -9.00
N VAL A 86 3.53 16.32 -9.04
CA VAL A 86 4.53 16.42 -7.96
C VAL A 86 5.69 17.35 -8.33
N ASP A 87 6.37 17.87 -7.31
CA ASP A 87 7.51 18.78 -7.49
C ASP A 87 8.76 18.04 -7.99
N VAL A 88 8.97 16.80 -7.51
CA VAL A 88 10.10 15.95 -7.91
C VAL A 88 9.59 14.56 -8.27
N VAL A 89 9.83 14.16 -9.52
CA VAL A 89 9.55 12.82 -10.03
C VAL A 89 10.84 12.02 -10.07
N VAL A 90 10.88 10.90 -9.34
CA VAL A 90 11.94 9.89 -9.38
C VAL A 90 11.40 8.66 -10.10
N LEU A 91 11.66 8.58 -11.40
CA LEU A 91 11.28 7.46 -12.29
C LEU A 91 12.23 6.25 -12.18
N SER A 92 13.27 6.34 -11.36
CA SER A 92 14.32 5.34 -11.21
C SER A 92 13.95 4.23 -10.22
N GLY A 93 12.70 3.78 -10.16
CA GLY A 93 12.28 2.67 -9.29
C GLY A 93 12.31 1.32 -10.00
N ALA A 94 12.80 0.28 -9.32
CA ALA A 94 12.75 -1.10 -9.82
C ALA A 94 11.31 -1.65 -9.87
N THR A 95 10.96 -2.38 -10.94
CA THR A 95 9.69 -3.12 -11.08
C THR A 95 9.72 -4.43 -10.26
N HIS A 96 8.56 -5.02 -9.94
CA HIS A 96 8.47 -6.27 -9.17
C HIS A 96 9.26 -7.45 -9.75
N THR A 97 9.52 -7.46 -11.06
CA THR A 97 10.35 -8.47 -11.76
C THR A 97 11.85 -8.20 -11.68
N GLU A 98 12.23 -6.96 -11.35
CA GLU A 98 13.63 -6.47 -11.32
C GLU A 98 14.22 -6.54 -9.91
N LYS A 99 13.40 -6.86 -8.90
CA LYS A 99 13.78 -6.83 -7.50
C LYS A 99 13.36 -8.07 -6.74
N SER A 100 14.16 -8.42 -5.74
CA SER A 100 13.83 -9.47 -4.79
C SER A 100 13.08 -8.87 -3.61
N ARG A 101 11.76 -9.08 -3.52
CA ARG A 101 10.93 -8.54 -2.44
C ARG A 101 10.01 -9.57 -1.83
N LEU A 102 9.55 -9.26 -0.61
CA LEU A 102 8.56 -10.02 0.11
C LEU A 102 7.17 -9.41 -0.13
N PHE A 103 6.21 -10.26 -0.45
CA PHE A 103 4.80 -9.94 -0.61
C PHE A 103 3.99 -10.80 0.35
N VAL A 104 2.82 -10.31 0.75
CA VAL A 104 1.89 -11.05 1.61
C VAL A 104 0.59 -11.23 0.86
N ASN A 105 0.19 -12.49 0.67
CA ASN A 105 -1.06 -12.83 0.01
C ASN A 105 -2.26 -12.65 0.94
N PHE A 106 -3.48 -12.70 0.38
CA PHE A 106 -4.75 -12.57 1.12
C PHE A 106 -4.92 -13.58 2.26
N GLU A 107 -4.26 -14.73 2.18
CA GLU A 107 -4.24 -15.77 3.23
C GLU A 107 -3.27 -15.45 4.38
N GLY A 108 -2.51 -14.36 4.28
CA GLY A 108 -1.47 -13.97 5.24
C GLY A 108 -0.13 -14.68 5.03
N TRP A 109 0.08 -15.33 3.88
CA TRP A 109 1.32 -16.02 3.58
C TRP A 109 2.34 -15.11 2.93
N VAL A 110 3.56 -15.13 3.48
CA VAL A 110 4.71 -14.42 2.94
C VAL A 110 5.28 -15.18 1.75
N GLN A 111 5.41 -14.48 0.63
CA GLN A 111 6.02 -14.97 -0.61
C GLN A 111 7.21 -14.09 -0.98
N GLN A 112 8.28 -14.71 -1.50
CA GLN A 112 9.45 -13.98 -1.96
C GLN A 112 9.55 -14.07 -3.49
N THR A 113 9.67 -12.92 -4.15
CA THR A 113 9.95 -12.87 -5.59
C THR A 113 11.46 -12.95 -5.83
N PRO A 114 11.94 -13.79 -6.77
CA PRO A 114 13.30 -13.69 -7.26
C PRO A 114 13.41 -12.58 -8.32
N MET A 115 14.60 -12.01 -8.47
CA MET A 115 14.91 -11.13 -9.60
C MET A 115 14.93 -11.95 -10.89
N ALA A 116 14.11 -11.56 -11.87
CA ALA A 116 14.00 -12.22 -13.17
C ALA A 116 14.82 -11.51 -14.26
N VAL A 117 14.88 -10.18 -14.21
CA VAL A 117 15.59 -9.33 -15.19
C VAL A 117 16.42 -8.26 -14.46
N PRO A 118 17.53 -7.77 -15.04
CA PRO A 118 18.29 -6.68 -14.45
C PRO A 118 17.51 -5.37 -14.47
N LEU A 119 17.87 -4.45 -13.57
CA LEU A 119 17.33 -3.09 -13.49
C LEU A 119 17.54 -2.34 -14.81
N VAL A 120 16.54 -1.53 -15.19
CA VAL A 120 16.61 -0.71 -16.40
C VAL A 120 17.26 0.64 -16.09
N GLY A 121 18.32 0.98 -16.83
CA GLY A 121 18.99 2.28 -16.71
C GLY A 121 19.65 2.48 -15.35
N ASP A 122 19.41 3.63 -14.74
CA ASP A 122 19.89 3.99 -13.39
C ASP A 122 18.78 3.79 -12.34
N ALA A 123 17.95 2.77 -12.52
CA ALA A 123 16.93 2.37 -11.55
C ALA A 123 17.58 1.70 -10.33
N HIS A 124 17.01 1.99 -9.16
CA HIS A 124 17.44 1.46 -7.87
C HIS A 124 16.25 0.87 -7.09
N ASP A 125 16.57 0.05 -6.10
CA ASP A 125 15.60 -0.64 -5.24
C ASP A 125 15.17 0.19 -4.03
#